data_AF-A0A024TBN4-F1
#
_entry.id   AF-A0A024TBN4-F1
#
_cell.length_a   1.000
_cell.length_b   1.000
_cell.length_c   1.000
_cell.angle_alpha   90.00
_cell.angle_beta   90.00
_cell.angle_gamma   90.00
#
_symmetry.space_group_name_H-M   'P 1'
#
loop_
_entity.id
_entity.type
_entity.pdbx_description
1 polymer ?
#
loop_
_entity_poly.entity_id
_entity_poly.type
_entity_poly.pdbx_seq_one_letter_code
_entity_poly.pdbx_strand_id
1 'polypeptide(L)'
;MCTSVCALAILLVQLTLFARFLVDDNMYYRSMRKRFHQLAREFRAGFGQVFVTTSNEICWQRNQTRPVPVPESVFGRMASLLEVPDASSNAWESHTLQVALETELQRDDAVVRTMEFVWRIAQHPESSLHDANALEKEASRESNRRSVVHCLDGRLRRLVGTILRDETSKSAMAKCLNTAKDTVLDQCRQTAPCDVADVEATVDEFVAAFLHLVEASR
;
A
#
# COMPACT_ATOMS: atom_id res chain seq x y z
N MET A 1 -15.66 17.48 -25.73
CA MET A 1 -14.69 17.70 -24.64
C MET A 1 -14.81 16.54 -23.67
N CYS A 2 -13.66 15.91 -23.39
CA CYS A 2 -13.33 14.82 -22.45
C CYS A 2 -14.27 13.60 -22.26
N THR A 3 -13.88 12.44 -22.81
CA THR A 3 -14.16 11.08 -22.27
C THR A 3 -13.14 10.09 -22.86
N SER A 4 -11.87 10.31 -22.53
CA SER A 4 -10.97 9.16 -22.30
C SER A 4 -11.01 8.95 -20.80
N VAL A 5 -10.90 7.70 -20.34
CA VAL A 5 -10.50 7.32 -18.97
C VAL A 5 -9.79 8.50 -18.31
N CYS A 6 -10.43 9.17 -17.36
CA CYS A 6 -9.90 10.36 -16.68
C CYS A 6 -10.13 10.15 -15.19
N ALA A 7 -9.04 9.85 -14.48
CA ALA A 7 -9.03 9.98 -13.04
C ALA A 7 -8.78 11.45 -12.73
N LEU A 8 -9.86 12.13 -12.36
CA LEU A 8 -9.87 13.53 -12.00
C LEU A 8 -9.25 13.65 -10.60
N ALA A 9 -8.09 14.29 -10.45
CA ALA A 9 -7.52 14.57 -9.13
C ALA A 9 -7.90 15.99 -8.70
N ILE A 10 -8.54 16.13 -7.54
CA ILE A 10 -8.93 17.42 -6.98
C ILE A 10 -7.98 17.75 -5.83
N LEU A 11 -7.29 18.88 -5.95
CA LEU A 11 -6.36 19.40 -4.93
C LEU A 11 -6.94 20.70 -4.37
N LEU A 12 -7.14 20.76 -3.05
CA LEU A 12 -7.76 21.90 -2.36
C LEU A 12 -6.83 22.49 -1.30
N VAL A 13 -6.00 23.45 -1.66
CA VAL A 13 -5.03 24.07 -0.73
C VAL A 13 -5.76 24.97 0.26
N GLN A 14 -5.59 24.71 1.57
CA GLN A 14 -6.10 25.58 2.64
C GLN A 14 -4.98 26.50 3.14
N LEU A 15 -5.01 27.76 2.71
CA LEU A 15 -4.54 28.94 3.46
C LEU A 15 -4.96 30.19 2.69
N THR A 16 -5.95 30.92 3.22
CA THR A 16 -6.35 32.29 2.83
C THR A 16 -6.81 32.58 1.38
N LEU A 17 -6.76 31.61 0.47
CA LEU A 17 -7.38 31.68 -0.87
C LEU A 17 -8.15 30.37 -1.15
N PHE A 18 -9.43 30.48 -1.53
CA PHE A 18 -10.30 29.35 -1.93
C PHE A 18 -9.91 28.81 -3.33
N ALA A 19 -8.66 28.37 -3.51
CA ALA A 19 -8.22 27.79 -4.77
C ALA A 19 -8.61 26.30 -4.82
N ARG A 20 -9.43 25.94 -5.80
CA ARG A 20 -9.76 24.53 -6.12
C ARG A 20 -9.09 24.16 -7.43
N PHE A 21 -8.23 23.15 -7.40
CA PHE A 21 -7.59 22.65 -8.60
C PHE A 21 -8.28 21.38 -9.07
N LEU A 22 -8.65 21.39 -10.35
CA LEU A 22 -9.19 20.23 -11.04
C LEU A 22 -8.14 19.75 -12.04
N VAL A 23 -7.61 18.55 -11.84
CA VAL A 23 -6.62 17.96 -12.75
C VAL A 23 -7.34 16.97 -13.65
N ASP A 24 -7.57 17.38 -14.90
CA ASP A 24 -8.20 16.57 -15.95
C ASP A 24 -7.10 15.85 -16.76
N ASP A 25 -6.76 14.63 -16.34
CA ASP A 25 -5.83 13.73 -17.03
C ASP A 25 -6.31 12.28 -16.87
N ASN A 26 -5.77 11.37 -17.68
CA ASN A 26 -6.12 9.96 -17.61
C ASN A 26 -5.71 9.30 -16.29
N MET A 27 -4.52 9.63 -15.80
CA MET A 27 -3.97 9.09 -14.54
C MET A 27 -4.10 7.56 -14.42
N TYR A 28 -3.84 6.86 -15.53
CA TYR A 28 -3.98 5.41 -15.62
C TYR A 28 -3.00 4.67 -14.70
N TYR A 29 -1.85 5.26 -14.36
CA TYR A 29 -0.96 4.74 -13.32
C TYR A 29 -1.29 5.35 -11.95
N ARG A 30 -1.29 4.51 -10.91
CA ARG A 30 -1.43 4.91 -9.50
C ARG A 30 -0.32 5.86 -9.07
N SER A 31 0.90 5.68 -9.57
CA SER A 31 2.04 6.55 -9.28
C SER A 31 1.80 8.01 -9.70
N MET A 32 1.01 8.23 -10.77
CA MET A 32 0.62 9.58 -11.19
C MET A 32 -0.31 10.22 -10.16
N ARG A 33 -1.32 9.49 -9.67
CA ARG A 33 -2.27 9.95 -8.64
C ARG A 33 -1.59 10.18 -7.29
N LYS A 34 -0.66 9.30 -6.90
CA LYS A 34 0.10 9.38 -5.64
C LYS A 34 0.84 10.72 -5.50
N ARG A 35 1.37 11.26 -6.61
CA ARG A 35 2.06 12.56 -6.61
C ARG A 35 1.15 13.71 -6.17
N PHE A 36 -0.10 13.74 -6.64
CA PHE A 36 -1.07 14.77 -6.24
C PHE A 36 -1.53 14.59 -4.80
N HIS A 37 -1.68 13.35 -4.33
CA HIS A 37 -1.92 13.08 -2.92
C HIS A 37 -0.75 13.57 -2.03
N GLN A 38 0.50 13.34 -2.43
CA GLN A 38 1.67 13.85 -1.71
C GLN A 38 1.71 15.38 -1.69
N LEU A 39 1.39 16.02 -2.81
CA LEU A 39 1.27 17.47 -2.91
C LEU A 39 0.15 17.97 -1.97
N ALA A 40 -0.97 17.26 -1.91
CA ALA A 40 -2.04 17.61 -1.00
C ALA A 40 -1.61 17.56 0.46
N ARG A 41 -0.87 16.52 0.84
CA ARG A 41 -0.28 16.41 2.19
C ARG A 41 0.70 17.53 2.51
N GLU A 42 1.54 17.92 1.55
CA GLU A 42 2.49 19.04 1.71
C GLU A 42 1.76 20.36 2.02
N PHE A 43 0.66 20.62 1.32
CA PHE A 43 -0.14 21.83 1.48
C PHE A 43 -1.30 21.72 2.48
N ARG A 44 -1.41 20.60 3.22
CA ARG A 44 -2.56 20.29 4.11
C ARG A 44 -3.89 20.54 3.41
N ALA A 45 -3.96 20.05 2.18
CA ALA A 45 -5.06 20.22 1.27
C ALA A 45 -5.99 19.01 1.31
N GLY A 46 -7.27 19.23 1.04
CA GLY A 46 -8.19 18.12 0.73
C GLY A 46 -7.76 17.45 -0.57
N PHE A 47 -7.73 16.11 -0.58
CA PHE A 47 -7.48 15.29 -1.76
C PHE A 47 -8.65 14.36 -2.04
N GLY A 48 -9.00 14.23 -3.31
CA GLY A 48 -9.95 13.24 -3.75
C GLY A 48 -9.78 12.92 -5.23
N GLN A 49 -10.20 11.73 -5.62
CA GLN A 49 -10.20 11.30 -7.00
C GLN A 49 -11.59 10.91 -7.48
N VAL A 50 -11.97 11.36 -8.67
CA VAL A 50 -13.20 10.91 -9.34
C VAL A 50 -12.82 9.89 -10.39
N PHE A 51 -13.24 8.65 -10.18
CA PHE A 51 -13.04 7.54 -11.10
C PHE A 51 -14.24 7.41 -12.03
N VAL A 52 -14.07 7.87 -13.26
CA VAL A 52 -15.10 7.83 -14.29
C VAL A 52 -15.08 6.46 -14.98
N THR A 53 -16.14 5.67 -14.78
CA THR A 53 -16.32 4.37 -15.43
C THR A 53 -17.22 4.50 -16.66
N THR A 54 -16.82 3.89 -17.77
CA THR A 54 -17.60 3.79 -19.01
C THR A 54 -17.06 2.58 -19.76
N SER A 55 -17.94 1.79 -20.37
CA SER A 55 -17.52 0.62 -21.14
C SER A 55 -16.48 0.96 -22.23
N ASN A 56 -15.61 0.00 -22.53
CA ASN A 56 -14.57 0.17 -23.56
C ASN A 56 -15.20 0.41 -24.94
N GLU A 57 -16.35 -0.21 -25.20
CA GLU A 57 -17.11 -0.09 -26.44
C GLU A 57 -17.59 1.36 -26.64
N ILE A 58 -18.18 1.96 -25.60
CA ILE A 58 -18.64 3.35 -25.65
C ILE A 58 -17.43 4.30 -25.76
N CYS A 59 -16.36 4.05 -24.99
CA CYS A 59 -15.14 4.86 -25.06
C CYS A 59 -14.51 4.81 -26.46
N TRP A 60 -14.50 3.64 -27.09
CA TRP A 60 -14.01 3.45 -28.45
C TRP A 60 -14.87 4.19 -29.47
N GLN A 61 -16.19 4.05 -29.41
CA GLN A 61 -17.13 4.79 -30.27
C GLN A 61 -16.91 6.31 -30.15
N ARG A 62 -16.76 6.84 -28.93
CA ARG A 62 -16.47 8.26 -28.69
C ARG A 62 -15.08 8.69 -29.16
N ASN A 63 -14.10 7.79 -29.15
CA ASN A 63 -12.77 8.09 -29.68
C ASN A 63 -12.81 8.28 -31.20
N GLN A 64 -13.62 7.49 -31.91
CA GLN A 64 -13.76 7.58 -33.38
C GLN A 64 -14.44 8.87 -33.85
N THR A 65 -15.20 9.55 -32.98
CA THR A 65 -15.82 10.85 -33.31
C THR A 65 -14.91 12.04 -33.02
N ARG A 66 -13.69 11.82 -32.50
CA ARG A 66 -12.73 12.90 -32.23
C ARG A 66 -12.15 13.46 -33.53
N PRO A 67 -11.82 14.76 -33.58
CA PRO A 67 -11.11 15.34 -34.73
C PRO A 67 -9.79 14.61 -35.04
N VAL A 68 -9.10 14.14 -34.00
CA VAL A 68 -7.90 13.29 -34.11
C VAL A 68 -8.10 12.08 -33.18
N PRO A 69 -8.56 10.94 -33.72
CA PRO A 69 -8.75 9.72 -32.93
C PRO A 69 -7.42 9.15 -32.41
N VAL A 70 -7.45 8.56 -31.22
CA VAL A 70 -6.32 7.77 -30.70
C VAL A 70 -6.28 6.44 -31.46
N PRO A 71 -5.12 5.99 -31.96
CA PRO A 71 -5.00 4.70 -32.64
C PRO A 71 -5.43 3.53 -31.76
N GLU A 72 -6.02 2.50 -32.36
CA GLU A 72 -6.54 1.31 -31.65
C GLU A 72 -5.49 0.64 -30.78
N SER A 73 -4.27 0.48 -31.30
CA SER A 73 -3.14 -0.10 -30.56
C SER A 73 -2.78 0.69 -29.30
N VAL A 74 -2.90 2.02 -29.36
CA VAL A 74 -2.65 2.90 -28.21
C VAL A 74 -3.82 2.83 -27.23
N PHE A 75 -5.06 2.84 -27.73
CA PHE A 75 -6.27 2.72 -26.90
C PHE A 75 -6.30 1.41 -26.12
N GLY A 76 -6.09 0.27 -26.78
CA GLY A 76 -6.05 -1.04 -26.14
C GLY A 76 -4.94 -1.13 -25.10
N ARG A 77 -3.75 -0.59 -25.41
CA ARG A 77 -2.65 -0.51 -24.44
C ARG A 77 -3.02 0.34 -23.23
N MET A 78 -3.60 1.52 -23.43
CA MET A 78 -4.03 2.40 -22.33
C MET A 78 -5.08 1.74 -21.44
N ALA A 79 -6.05 1.04 -22.02
CA ALA A 79 -7.05 0.29 -21.27
C ALA A 79 -6.41 -0.84 -20.43
N SER A 80 -5.42 -1.56 -20.98
CA SER A 80 -4.72 -2.62 -20.26
C SER A 80 -3.83 -2.14 -19.10
N LEU A 81 -3.34 -0.90 -19.17
CA LEU A 81 -2.46 -0.30 -18.17
C LEU A 81 -3.22 0.41 -17.04
N LEU A 82 -4.54 0.48 -17.11
CA LEU A 82 -5.36 1.18 -16.13
C LEU A 82 -5.30 0.47 -14.77
N GLU A 83 -4.65 1.12 -13.81
CA GLU A 83 -4.64 0.70 -12.41
C GLU A 83 -5.85 1.31 -11.69
N VAL A 84 -6.91 0.52 -11.58
CA VAL A 84 -8.15 0.90 -10.89
C VAL A 84 -7.84 1.32 -9.44
N PRO A 85 -8.39 2.45 -8.98
CA PRO A 85 -8.35 2.84 -7.56
C PRO A 85 -8.74 1.71 -6.62
N ASP A 86 -7.92 1.46 -5.60
CA ASP A 86 -8.18 0.41 -4.62
C ASP A 86 -7.78 0.85 -3.21
N ALA A 87 -8.79 1.29 -2.45
CA ALA A 87 -8.63 1.71 -1.06
C ALA A 87 -8.19 0.56 -0.13
N SER A 88 -8.44 -0.70 -0.49
CA SER A 88 -8.07 -1.86 0.34
C SER A 88 -6.56 -2.11 0.31
N SER A 89 -5.95 -2.01 -0.87
CA SER A 89 -4.50 -2.09 -1.03
C SER A 89 -3.80 -0.76 -0.73
N ASN A 90 -4.50 0.37 -0.87
CA ASN A 90 -3.94 1.71 -0.78
C ASN A 90 -4.87 2.65 0.01
N ALA A 91 -4.69 2.74 1.32
CA ALA A 91 -5.55 3.56 2.19
C ALA A 91 -5.68 5.04 1.76
N TRP A 92 -4.65 5.59 1.10
CA TRP A 92 -4.67 6.97 0.57
C TRP A 92 -5.59 7.17 -0.64
N GLU A 93 -6.07 6.08 -1.27
CA GLU A 93 -7.12 6.11 -2.31
C GLU A 93 -8.54 6.04 -1.71
N SER A 94 -8.68 6.10 -0.39
CA SER A 94 -9.98 6.02 0.31
C SER A 94 -10.97 7.11 -0.11
N HIS A 95 -10.49 8.30 -0.45
CA HIS A 95 -11.30 9.37 -1.04
C HIS A 95 -11.46 9.18 -2.55
N THR A 96 -12.14 8.12 -2.97
CA THR A 96 -12.50 7.87 -4.37
C THR A 96 -14.02 7.95 -4.58
N LEU A 97 -14.47 8.80 -5.49
CA LEU A 97 -15.84 8.80 -6.00
C LEU A 97 -15.88 8.08 -7.35
N GLN A 98 -16.66 7.00 -7.45
CA GLN A 98 -16.91 6.36 -8.74
C GLN A 98 -18.22 6.88 -9.37
N VAL A 99 -18.14 7.28 -10.65
CA VAL A 99 -19.29 7.75 -11.45
C VAL A 99 -19.31 7.06 -12.81
N ALA A 100 -20.50 6.76 -13.32
CA ALA A 100 -20.68 6.26 -14.69
C ALA A 100 -21.16 7.39 -15.60
N LEU A 101 -20.81 7.37 -16.89
CA LEU A 101 -21.21 8.41 -17.86
C LEU A 101 -21.79 7.83 -19.17
N GLU A 102 -22.42 6.66 -19.10
CA GLU A 102 -22.96 5.98 -20.29
C GLU A 102 -24.24 6.67 -20.77
N THR A 103 -25.15 7.02 -19.86
CA THR A 103 -26.44 7.66 -20.15
C THR A 103 -26.48 9.15 -19.76
N GLU A 104 -27.49 9.90 -20.22
CA GLU A 104 -27.71 11.30 -19.81
C GLU A 104 -28.02 11.43 -18.33
N LEU A 105 -28.96 10.62 -17.82
CA LEU A 105 -29.31 10.57 -16.39
C LEU A 105 -28.07 10.33 -15.51
N GLN A 106 -27.16 9.45 -15.93
CA GLN A 106 -25.91 9.19 -15.22
C GLN A 106 -24.95 10.38 -15.24
N ARG A 107 -24.92 11.16 -16.33
CA ARG A 107 -24.09 12.38 -16.41
C ARG A 107 -24.57 13.44 -15.43
N ASP A 108 -25.89 13.67 -15.35
CA ASP A 108 -26.45 14.66 -14.43
C ASP A 108 -26.22 14.26 -12.97
N ASP A 109 -26.44 12.97 -12.63
CA ASP A 109 -26.12 12.40 -11.31
C ASP A 109 -24.63 12.56 -10.96
N ALA A 110 -23.75 12.28 -11.93
CA ALA A 110 -22.31 12.39 -11.74
C ALA A 110 -21.87 13.81 -11.36
N VAL A 111 -22.47 14.84 -11.97
CA VAL A 111 -22.16 16.24 -11.66
C VAL A 111 -22.54 16.57 -10.22
N VAL A 112 -23.77 16.24 -9.81
CA VAL A 112 -24.26 16.52 -8.44
C VAL A 112 -23.38 15.81 -7.40
N ARG A 113 -23.13 14.52 -7.59
CA ARG A 113 -22.29 13.71 -6.69
C ARG A 113 -20.85 14.20 -6.64
N THR A 114 -20.32 14.67 -7.77
CA THR A 114 -18.98 15.25 -7.82
C THR A 114 -18.91 16.55 -7.02
N MET A 115 -19.91 17.43 -7.13
CA MET A 115 -19.95 18.68 -6.35
C MET A 115 -20.03 18.41 -4.84
N GLU A 116 -20.90 17.48 -4.41
CA GLU A 116 -20.98 17.06 -3.01
C GLU A 116 -19.66 16.44 -2.53
N PHE A 117 -19.01 15.65 -3.39
CA PHE A 117 -17.72 15.05 -3.10
C PHE A 117 -16.63 16.10 -2.90
N VAL A 118 -16.53 17.10 -3.79
CA VAL A 118 -15.59 18.23 -3.65
C VAL A 118 -15.80 18.95 -2.33
N TRP A 119 -17.05 19.20 -1.96
CA TRP A 119 -17.38 19.85 -0.69
C TRP A 119 -16.93 19.03 0.51
N ARG A 120 -17.15 17.71 0.48
CA ARG A 120 -16.73 16.80 1.56
C ARG A 120 -15.22 16.76 1.72
N ILE A 121 -14.45 16.59 0.65
CA ILE A 121 -12.98 16.52 0.74
C ILE A 121 -12.38 17.85 1.20
N ALA A 122 -13.01 18.99 0.89
CA ALA A 122 -12.57 20.31 1.34
C ALA A 122 -12.57 20.45 2.87
N GLN A 123 -13.41 19.67 3.56
CA GLN A 123 -13.52 19.68 5.02
C GLN A 123 -12.57 18.69 5.71
N HIS A 124 -11.91 17.82 4.94
CA HIS A 124 -11.04 16.75 5.44
C HIS A 124 -9.65 16.88 4.79
N PRO A 125 -8.86 17.91 5.16
CA PRO A 125 -7.51 18.09 4.65
C PRO A 125 -6.60 16.93 5.03
N GLU A 126 -5.69 16.58 4.12
CA GLU A 126 -4.75 15.49 4.34
C GLU A 126 -3.70 15.82 5.41
N SER A 127 -3.33 14.81 6.19
CA SER A 127 -2.30 14.94 7.23
C SER A 127 -0.93 15.21 6.59
N SER A 128 -0.11 16.06 7.22
CA SER A 128 1.15 16.48 6.62
C SER A 128 2.11 15.31 6.36
N LEU A 129 3.02 15.47 5.39
CA LEU A 129 4.06 14.47 5.08
C LEU A 129 4.93 14.15 6.31
N HIS A 130 5.15 15.14 7.18
CA HIS A 130 5.96 14.98 8.39
C HIS A 130 5.27 14.11 9.45
N ASP A 131 3.95 14.26 9.60
CA ASP A 131 3.18 13.57 10.63
C ASP A 131 2.99 12.07 10.33
N ALA A 132 2.74 11.68 9.07
CA ALA A 132 2.57 10.25 8.75
C ALA A 132 3.88 9.50 8.47
N ASN A 133 5.00 10.19 8.20
CA ASN A 133 6.31 9.51 8.12
C ASN A 133 6.69 8.83 9.44
N ALA A 134 6.18 9.29 10.59
CA ALA A 134 6.38 8.61 11.87
C ALA A 134 5.56 7.31 11.98
N LEU A 135 4.28 7.35 11.57
CA LEU A 135 3.35 6.22 11.71
C LEU A 135 3.53 5.16 10.62
N GLU A 136 3.73 5.55 9.36
CA GLU A 136 4.00 4.63 8.24
C GLU A 136 5.36 3.94 8.44
N LYS A 137 6.37 4.68 8.93
CA LYS A 137 7.67 4.10 9.28
C LYS A 137 7.53 3.12 10.44
N GLU A 138 6.76 3.42 11.48
CA GLU A 138 6.51 2.49 12.58
C GLU A 138 5.79 1.21 12.13
N ALA A 139 4.79 1.34 11.25
CA ALA A 139 4.07 0.18 10.70
C ALA A 139 4.96 -0.71 9.81
N SER A 140 5.81 -0.10 8.97
CA SER A 140 6.81 -0.83 8.18
C SER A 140 7.88 -1.49 9.04
N ARG A 141 8.33 -0.81 10.11
CA ARG A 141 9.26 -1.36 11.11
C ARG A 141 8.66 -2.59 11.81
N GLU A 142 7.41 -2.51 12.23
CA GLU A 142 6.72 -3.61 12.91
C GLU A 142 6.46 -4.80 11.97
N SER A 143 6.15 -4.55 10.70
CA SER A 143 5.98 -5.59 9.68
C SER A 143 7.29 -6.36 9.42
N ASN A 144 8.41 -5.65 9.26
CA ASN A 144 9.72 -6.26 9.07
C ASN A 144 10.13 -7.09 10.30
N ARG A 145 9.89 -6.57 11.51
CA ARG A 145 10.14 -7.29 12.76
C ARG A 145 9.34 -8.58 12.85
N ARG A 146 8.05 -8.57 12.46
CA ARG A 146 7.20 -9.78 12.40
C ARG A 146 7.72 -10.81 11.40
N SER A 147 8.24 -10.37 10.26
CA SER A 147 8.83 -11.25 9.25
C SER A 147 10.05 -12.01 9.78
N VAL A 148 10.97 -11.30 10.44
CA VAL A 148 12.18 -11.89 11.06
C VAL A 148 11.82 -12.90 12.14
N VAL A 149 10.94 -12.54 13.07
CA VAL A 149 10.51 -13.42 14.18
C VAL A 149 9.85 -14.69 13.64
N HIS A 150 9.00 -14.57 12.62
CA HIS A 150 8.33 -15.72 12.00
C HIS A 150 9.33 -16.64 11.29
N CYS A 151 10.27 -16.09 10.53
CA CYS A 151 11.29 -16.89 9.84
C CYS A 151 12.21 -17.61 10.84
N LEU A 152 12.65 -16.90 11.88
CA LEU A 152 13.49 -17.46 12.95
C LEU A 152 12.80 -18.62 13.67
N ASP A 153 11.55 -18.46 14.10
CA ASP A 153 10.79 -19.53 14.77
C ASP A 153 10.66 -20.77 13.89
N GLY A 154 10.37 -20.60 12.59
CA GLY A 154 10.34 -21.70 11.62
C GLY A 154 11.68 -22.43 11.48
N ARG A 155 12.81 -21.72 11.60
CA ARG A 155 14.16 -22.30 11.51
C ARG A 155 14.56 -23.00 12.81
N LEU A 156 14.30 -22.39 13.96
CA LEU A 156 14.59 -22.99 15.27
C LEU A 156 13.77 -24.26 15.52
N ARG A 157 12.48 -24.30 15.16
CA ARG A 157 11.66 -25.53 15.29
C ARG A 157 12.25 -26.71 14.52
N ARG A 158 12.78 -26.47 13.31
CA ARG A 158 13.45 -27.49 12.50
C ARG A 158 14.75 -27.96 13.15
N LEU A 159 15.55 -27.05 13.71
CA LEU A 159 16.79 -27.39 14.42
C LEU A 159 16.51 -28.19 15.69
N VAL A 160 15.58 -27.74 16.54
CA VAL A 160 15.15 -28.49 17.74
C VAL A 160 14.68 -29.89 17.36
N GLY A 161 13.85 -30.00 16.33
CA GLY A 161 13.37 -31.30 15.83
C GLY A 161 14.51 -32.20 15.31
N THR A 162 15.59 -31.61 14.79
CA THR A 162 16.77 -32.36 14.31
C THR A 162 17.63 -32.85 15.46
N ILE A 163 17.98 -31.97 16.40
CA ILE A 163 18.78 -32.32 17.58
C ILE A 163 18.07 -33.40 18.42
N LEU A 164 16.75 -33.33 18.57
CA LEU A 164 15.98 -34.32 19.33
C LEU A 164 15.87 -35.71 18.66
N ARG A 165 16.09 -35.81 17.34
CA ARG A 165 16.11 -37.12 16.66
C ARG A 165 17.38 -37.90 16.98
N ASP A 166 18.48 -37.20 17.19
CA ASP A 166 19.81 -37.78 17.38
C ASP A 166 20.13 -38.10 18.86
N GLU A 167 19.26 -37.70 19.79
CA GLU A 167 19.50 -37.82 21.23
C GLU A 167 18.78 -39.03 21.87
N THR A 168 19.47 -39.72 22.79
CA THR A 168 18.94 -40.87 23.54
C THR A 168 18.07 -40.46 24.73
N SER A 169 18.35 -39.31 25.37
CA SER A 169 17.59 -38.76 26.50
C SER A 169 16.72 -37.57 26.09
N LYS A 170 15.53 -37.87 25.58
CA LYS A 170 14.67 -36.88 24.91
C LYS A 170 14.00 -35.86 25.83
N SER A 171 13.68 -36.23 27.08
CA SER A 171 12.88 -35.40 27.98
C SER A 171 13.63 -34.16 28.51
N ALA A 172 14.83 -34.38 29.07
CA ALA A 172 15.65 -33.29 29.62
C ALA A 172 16.19 -32.37 28.51
N MET A 173 16.65 -32.96 27.40
CA MET A 173 17.14 -32.21 26.24
C MET A 173 16.04 -31.39 25.57
N ALA A 174 14.82 -31.93 25.43
CA ALA A 174 13.69 -31.17 24.88
C ALA A 174 13.34 -29.95 25.73
N LYS A 175 13.45 -30.06 27.06
CA LYS A 175 13.24 -28.92 27.95
C LYS A 175 14.30 -27.85 27.74
N CYS A 176 15.58 -28.24 27.71
CA CYS A 176 16.70 -27.33 27.48
C CYS A 176 16.61 -26.60 26.13
N LEU A 177 16.33 -27.33 25.05
CA LEU A 177 16.22 -26.79 23.70
C LEU A 177 15.03 -25.82 23.55
N ASN A 178 13.89 -26.11 24.18
CA ASN A 178 12.76 -25.19 24.16
C ASN A 178 13.04 -23.92 24.95
N THR A 179 13.70 -24.01 26.11
CA THR A 179 14.12 -22.83 26.88
C THR A 179 15.11 -21.96 26.10
N ALA A 180 16.10 -22.56 25.43
CA ALA A 180 17.04 -21.83 24.58
C ALA A 180 16.34 -21.15 23.40
N LYS A 181 15.41 -21.86 22.74
CA LYS A 181 14.59 -21.31 21.65
C LYS A 181 13.76 -20.11 22.13
N ASP A 182 13.06 -20.24 23.25
CA ASP A 182 12.20 -19.18 23.77
C ASP A 182 13.03 -17.94 24.16
N THR A 183 14.22 -18.15 24.74
CA THR A 183 15.18 -17.07 25.07
C THR A 183 15.60 -16.30 23.81
N VAL A 184 15.96 -17.01 22.73
CA VAL A 184 16.40 -16.38 21.49
C VAL A 184 15.24 -15.68 20.76
N LEU A 185 14.03 -16.24 20.81
CA LEU A 185 12.84 -15.59 20.27
C LEU A 185 12.50 -14.30 21.02
N ASP A 186 12.63 -14.28 22.35
CA ASP A 186 12.39 -13.09 23.14
C ASP A 186 13.46 -12.02 22.93
N GLN A 187 14.72 -12.42 22.79
CA GLN A 187 15.79 -11.51 22.37
C GLN A 187 15.49 -10.91 21.00
N CYS A 188 15.13 -11.74 20.01
CA CYS A 188 14.77 -11.26 18.67
C CYS A 188 13.59 -10.27 18.70
N ARG A 189 12.58 -10.50 19.53
CA ARG A 189 11.46 -9.55 19.69
C ARG A 189 11.93 -8.20 20.24
N GLN A 190 12.95 -8.18 21.10
CA GLN A 190 13.44 -6.97 21.75
C GLN A 190 14.49 -6.21 20.92
N THR A 191 15.33 -6.92 20.16
CA THR A 191 16.53 -6.35 19.55
C THR A 191 16.56 -6.42 18.02
N ALA A 192 15.60 -7.10 17.38
CA ALA A 192 15.58 -7.18 15.92
C ALA A 192 15.63 -5.77 15.30
N PRO A 193 16.56 -5.52 14.36
CA PRO A 193 16.66 -4.22 13.72
C PRO A 193 15.34 -3.88 13.05
N CYS A 194 14.95 -2.62 13.16
CA CYS A 194 13.69 -2.15 12.60
C CYS A 194 13.75 -1.86 11.09
N ASP A 195 14.95 -1.89 10.50
CA ASP A 195 15.22 -1.63 9.08
C ASP A 195 16.17 -2.70 8.54
N VAL A 196 15.65 -3.92 8.38
CA VAL A 196 16.44 -5.09 7.98
C VAL A 196 16.52 -5.15 6.46
N ALA A 197 17.70 -4.83 5.91
CA ALA A 197 17.97 -4.96 4.48
C ALA A 197 18.07 -6.44 4.05
N ASP A 198 18.52 -7.33 4.95
CA ASP A 198 18.66 -8.77 4.72
C ASP A 198 18.09 -9.57 5.90
N VAL A 199 16.86 -10.07 5.71
CA VAL A 199 16.13 -10.84 6.72
C VAL A 199 16.81 -12.18 7.01
N GLU A 200 17.39 -12.83 6.01
CA GLU A 200 18.02 -14.14 6.19
C GLU A 200 19.33 -14.03 6.96
N ALA A 201 20.17 -13.03 6.64
CA ALA A 201 21.40 -12.78 7.40
C ALA A 201 21.12 -12.50 8.89
N THR A 202 20.08 -11.71 9.17
CA THR A 202 19.66 -11.41 10.55
C THR A 202 19.13 -12.65 11.26
N VAL A 203 18.35 -13.49 10.58
CA VAL A 203 17.88 -14.77 11.12
C VAL A 203 19.06 -15.70 11.42
N ASP A 204 20.07 -15.74 10.57
CA ASP A 204 21.27 -16.57 10.76
C ASP A 204 22.09 -16.17 11.99
N GLU A 205 22.18 -14.88 12.31
CA GLU A 205 22.81 -14.40 13.55
C GLU A 205 22.09 -14.93 14.80
N PHE A 206 20.76 -14.86 14.84
CA PHE A 206 19.97 -15.40 15.95
C PHE A 206 20.04 -16.93 16.02
N VAL A 207 20.12 -17.61 14.88
CA VAL A 207 20.33 -19.07 14.83
C VAL A 207 21.71 -19.43 15.41
N ALA A 208 22.75 -18.66 15.11
CA ALA A 208 24.09 -18.86 15.69
C ALA A 208 24.05 -18.67 17.22
N ALA A 209 23.36 -17.65 17.72
CA ALA A 209 23.17 -17.44 19.16
C ALA A 209 22.45 -18.62 19.83
N PHE A 210 21.43 -19.19 19.18
CA PHE A 210 20.76 -20.41 19.66
C PHE A 210 21.72 -21.59 19.76
N LEU A 211 22.54 -21.84 18.72
CA LEU A 211 23.48 -22.96 18.73
C LEU A 211 24.52 -22.82 19.84
N HIS A 212 25.05 -21.62 20.07
CA HIS A 212 25.97 -21.35 21.18
C HIS A 212 25.34 -21.60 22.56
N LEU A 213 24.07 -21.21 22.77
CA LEU A 213 23.36 -21.49 24.02
C LEU A 213 23.17 -23.00 24.25
N VAL A 214 22.90 -23.74 23.18
CA VAL A 214 22.76 -25.21 23.24
C VAL A 214 24.09 -25.89 23.53
N GLU A 215 25.18 -25.44 22.90
CA GLU A 215 26.53 -25.95 23.17
C GLU A 215 27.00 -25.67 24.60
N ALA A 216 26.72 -24.48 25.14
CA ALA A 216 27.06 -24.11 26.51
C ALA A 216 26.25 -24.86 27.59
N SER A 217 25.14 -25.49 27.20
CA SER A 217 24.23 -26.22 28.08
C SER A 217 24.42 -27.75 28.04
N ARG A 218 25.38 -28.22 27.24
CA ARG A 218 25.79 -29.63 27.14
C ARG A 218 26.97 -29.92 28.05
#